data_AF-Q6V9R9-F1
#
_entry.id   AF-Q6V9R9-F1
#
_cell.length_a   1.000
_cell.length_b   1.000
_cell.length_c   1.000
_cell.angle_alpha   90.00
_cell.angle_beta   90.00
_cell.angle_gamma   90.00
#
_symmetry.space_group_name_H-M   'P 1'
#
loop_
_entity.id
_entity.type
_entity.pdbx_description
1 polymer ?
#
loop_
_entity_poly.entity_id
_entity_poly.type
_entity_poly.pdbx_seq_one_letter_code
_entity_poly.pdbx_strand_id
1 'polypeptide(L)' 'RASGKHYGVYSCEGCKGFFKRTVRKDLTYACREERGCTIDKRQRNRCQYCRYQKCLRW' A
#
# COMPACT_ATOMS: atom_id res chain seq x y z
N ARG A 1 -3.23 -7.84 10.96
CA ARG A 1 -4.08 -7.27 12.02
C ARG A 1 -4.04 -5.76 11.88
N ALA A 2 -5.19 -5.11 11.79
CA ALA A 2 -5.28 -3.65 11.81
C ALA A 2 -4.96 -3.15 13.23
N SER A 3 -4.29 -2.01 13.33
CA SER A 3 -3.93 -1.38 14.61
C SER A 3 -4.82 -0.20 14.96
N GLY A 4 -5.66 0.25 14.02
CA GLY A 4 -6.57 1.39 14.18
C GLY A 4 -6.93 2.00 12.82
N LYS A 5 -7.62 3.14 12.86
CA LYS A 5 -7.83 3.99 11.68
C LYS A 5 -6.57 4.83 11.43
N HIS A 6 -6.07 4.80 10.20
CA HIS A 6 -4.96 5.64 9.74
C HIS A 6 -5.34 6.18 8.36
N TYR A 7 -5.24 7.50 8.18
CA TYR A 7 -5.59 8.16 6.91
C TYR A 7 -7.03 7.85 6.45
N GLY A 8 -7.98 7.87 7.38
CA GLY A 8 -9.41 7.64 7.10
C GLY A 8 -9.85 6.17 7.07
N VAL A 9 -8.93 5.22 6.93
CA VAL A 9 -9.26 3.79 6.77
C VAL A 9 -8.64 2.90 7.84
N TYR A 10 -9.29 1.78 8.15
CA TYR A 10 -8.67 0.76 9.00
C TYR A 10 -7.51 0.11 8.27
N SER A 11 -6.31 0.24 8.83
CA SER A 11 -5.12 -0.33 8.22
C SER A 11 -4.17 -0.91 9.25
N CYS A 12 -3.24 -1.74 8.79
CA CYS A 12 -2.16 -2.25 9.61
C CYS A 12 -0.97 -1.28 9.58
N GLU A 13 -0.12 -1.29 10.61
CA GLU A 13 1.08 -0.44 10.70
C GLU A 13 1.98 -0.52 9.46
N GLY A 14 2.07 -1.70 8.84
CA GLY A 14 2.85 -1.89 7.62
C GLY A 14 2.32 -1.09 6.42
N CYS A 15 0.99 -0.98 6.25
CA CYS A 15 0.39 -0.20 5.16
C CYS A 15 0.35 1.30 5.49
N LYS A 16 0.08 1.65 6.75
CA LYS A 16 0.22 3.03 7.26
C LYS A 16 1.61 3.59 6.98
N GLY A 17 2.66 2.87 7.41
CA GLY A 17 4.04 3.30 7.22
C GLY A 17 4.47 3.35 5.74
N PHE A 18 3.98 2.40 4.94
CA PHE A 18 4.19 2.42 3.49
C PHE A 18 3.59 3.67 2.86
N PHE A 19 2.30 3.93 3.07
CA PHE A 19 1.59 5.10 2.55
C PHE A 19 2.27 6.41 2.99
N LYS A 20 2.60 6.56 4.28
CA LYS A 20 3.29 7.73 4.81
C LYS A 20 4.60 8.03 4.06
N ARG A 21 5.40 7.00 3.79
CA ARG A 21 6.68 7.16 3.09
C ARG A 21 6.49 7.50 1.62
N THR A 22 5.53 6.86 0.96
CA THR A 22 5.22 7.13 -0.45
C THR A 22 4.83 8.60 -0.64
N VAL A 23 3.90 9.12 0.17
CA VAL A 23 3.46 10.52 0.07
C VAL A 23 4.57 11.50 0.46
N ARG A 24 5.27 11.29 1.58
CA ARG A 24 6.29 12.25 2.05
C ARG A 24 7.51 12.37 1.14
N LYS A 25 7.84 11.30 0.42
CA LYS A 25 9.00 11.26 -0.49
C LYS A 25 8.58 11.38 -1.96
N ASP A 26 7.30 11.65 -2.22
CA ASP A 26 6.71 11.72 -3.56
C ASP A 26 7.13 10.55 -4.47
N LEU A 27 7.04 9.33 -3.93
CA LEU A 27 7.52 8.13 -4.62
C LEU A 27 6.50 7.67 -5.65
N THR A 28 6.96 7.55 -6.89
CA THR A 28 6.21 6.90 -7.96
C THR A 28 6.71 5.48 -8.16
N TYR A 29 5.79 4.52 -8.29
CA TYR A 29 6.11 3.11 -8.51
C TYR A 29 5.62 2.66 -9.89
N ALA A 30 6.29 1.68 -10.47
CA ALA A 30 5.82 0.97 -11.67
C ALA A 30 5.40 -0.46 -11.30
N CYS A 31 4.30 -0.94 -11.89
CA CYS A 31 3.99 -2.36 -11.87
C CYS A 31 4.84 -3.08 -12.91
N ARG A 32 5.31 -4.29 -12.59
CA ARG A 32 6.02 -5.16 -13.54
C ARG A 32 5.10 -6.16 -14.25
N GLU A 33 3.83 -6.18 -13.84
CA GLU A 33 2.79 -7.08 -14.31
C GLU A 33 1.61 -6.21 -14.83
N GLU A 34 0.41 -6.79 -14.93
CA GLU A 34 -0.80 -6.16 -15.46
C GLU A 34 -1.53 -5.24 -14.45
N ARG A 35 -0.82 -4.61 -13.51
CA ARG A 35 -1.41 -3.67 -12.52
C ARG A 35 -2.54 -4.27 -11.64
N GLY A 36 -2.66 -5.60 -11.61
CA GLY A 36 -3.67 -6.36 -10.85
C GLY A 36 -3.11 -7.26 -9.75
N CYS A 37 -1.90 -6.98 -9.24
CA CYS A 37 -1.25 -7.87 -8.29
C CYS A 37 -2.05 -8.03 -6.97
N THR A 38 -2.20 -9.27 -6.51
CA THR A 38 -2.80 -9.59 -5.22
C THR A 38 -1.97 -9.01 -4.07
N ILE A 39 -2.60 -8.22 -3.21
CA ILE A 39 -1.99 -7.61 -2.03
C ILE A 39 -2.58 -8.22 -0.77
N ASP A 40 -1.86 -9.18 -0.19
CA ASP A 40 -2.14 -9.83 1.10
C ASP A 40 -0.98 -9.70 2.10
N LYS A 41 -1.12 -10.27 3.30
CA LYS A 41 -0.10 -10.16 4.37
C LYS A 41 1.27 -10.71 3.97
N ARG A 42 1.34 -11.76 3.15
CA ARG A 42 2.58 -12.44 2.73
C ARG A 42 3.23 -11.73 1.54
N GLN A 43 2.45 -11.33 0.54
CA GLN A 43 2.99 -10.82 -0.74
C GLN A 43 2.77 -9.32 -1.01
N ARG A 44 2.25 -8.54 -0.07
CA ARG A 44 2.08 -7.07 -0.23
C ARG A 44 3.33 -6.29 -0.62
N ASN A 45 4.53 -6.84 -0.41
CA ASN A 45 5.79 -6.18 -0.79
C ASN A 45 6.21 -6.49 -2.25
N ARG A 46 5.58 -7.46 -2.92
CA ARG A 46 5.93 -7.89 -4.28
C ARG A 46 5.71 -6.80 -5.32
N CYS A 47 4.67 -5.98 -5.15
CA CYS A 47 4.38 -4.86 -6.05
C CYS A 47 4.01 -3.60 -5.26
N GLN A 48 4.91 -2.62 -5.22
CA GLN A 48 4.68 -1.35 -4.54
C GLN A 48 3.60 -0.51 -5.25
N TYR A 49 3.55 -0.55 -6.58
CA TYR A 49 2.52 0.12 -7.36
C TYR A 49 1.11 -0.36 -6.99
N CYS A 50 0.84 -1.66 -7.10
CA CYS A 50 -0.49 -2.22 -6.80
C CYS A 50 -0.84 -2.05 -5.32
N ARG A 51 0.15 -2.12 -4.42
CA ARG A 51 -0.06 -1.83 -3.00
C ARG A 51 -0.49 -0.37 -2.77
N TYR A 52 0.18 0.59 -3.41
CA TYR A 52 -0.15 2.00 -3.26
C TYR A 52 -1.49 2.34 -3.90
N GLN A 53 -1.74 1.86 -5.12
CA GLN A 53 -3.04 1.97 -5.78
C GLN A 53 -4.15 1.38 -4.92
N LYS A 54 -3.92 0.23 -4.28
CA LYS A 54 -4.85 -0.33 -3.32
C LYS A 54 -5.09 0.63 -2.16
N CYS A 55 -4.04 1.20 -1.54
CA CYS A 55 -4.18 2.20 -0.48
C CYS A 55 -5.00 3.45 -0.87
N LEU A 56 -5.03 3.83 -2.14
CA LEU A 56 -5.84 4.97 -2.65
C LEU A 56 -7.30 4.61 -2.94
N ARG A 57 -7.61 3.31 -3.12
CA ARG A 57 -8.95 2.81 -3.45
C ARG A 57 -9.74 2.32 -2.24
N TRP A 58 -9.17 2.43 -1.03
CA TRP A 58 -9.82 2.06 0.23
C TRP A 58 -10.39 3.29 0.93
#